data_AF-A0A2N5FI04-F1
#
_entry.id   AF-A0A2N5FI04-F1
#
_cell.length_a   1.000
_cell.length_b   1.000
_cell.length_c   1.000
_cell.angle_alpha   90.00
_cell.angle_beta   90.00
_cell.angle_gamma   90.00
#
_symmetry.space_group_name_H-M   'P 1'
#
loop_
_entity.id
_entity.type
_entity.pdbx_description
1 polymer ?
#
loop_
_entity_poly.entity_id
_entity_poly.type
_entity_poly.pdbx_seq_one_letter_code
_entity_poly.pdbx_strand_id
1 'polypeptide(L)' 'MYKKLCNRCYQPSFSSCSTGKWTCPICSNDLTKMKPIRAIHQPKANLDRYVKKESISKNSFDKLA' A
#
# COMPACT_ATOMS: atom_id res chain seq x y z
N MET A 1 5.47 -8.83 -7.23
CA MET A 1 5.12 -9.48 -5.95
C MET A 1 3.61 -9.39 -5.76
N TYR A 2 2.99 -10.46 -5.28
CA TYR A 2 1.54 -10.57 -5.07
C TYR A 2 1.25 -10.84 -3.60
N LYS A 3 0.04 -10.47 -3.15
CA LYS A 3 -0.46 -10.85 -1.85
C LYS A 3 -1.88 -11.39 -1.90
N LYS A 4 -2.21 -12.26 -0.96
CA LYS A 4 -3.56 -12.75 -0.65
C LYS A 4 -3.82 -12.54 0.84
N LEU A 5 -5.05 -12.21 1.20
CA LEU A 5 -5.48 -12.20 2.60
C LEU A 5 -6.07 -13.56 2.94
N CYS A 6 -5.54 -14.24 3.96
CA CYS A 6 -6.08 -15.51 4.37
C CYS A 6 -7.47 -15.34 5.00
N ASN A 7 -8.48 -16.08 4.54
CA ASN A 7 -9.83 -16.09 5.14
C ASN A 7 -9.92 -16.83 6.48
N ARG A 8 -8.86 -17.53 6.91
CA ARG A 8 -8.84 -18.29 8.16
C ARG A 8 -8.13 -17.54 9.28
N CYS A 9 -6.89 -17.09 9.04
CA CYS A 9 -6.09 -16.40 10.04
C CYS A 9 -6.00 -14.88 9.82
N TYR A 10 -6.61 -14.36 8.75
CA TYR A 10 -6.63 -12.92 8.42
C TYR A 10 -5.24 -12.27 8.28
N GLN A 11 -4.20 -13.08 8.11
CA GLN A 11 -2.84 -12.60 7.85
C GLN A 11 -2.58 -12.44 6.36
N PRO A 12 -1.79 -11.43 5.96
CA PRO A 12 -1.34 -11.29 4.59
C PRO A 12 -0.31 -12.38 4.26
N SER A 13 -0.53 -13.08 3.16
CA SER A 13 0.43 -14.01 2.57
C SER A 13 0.97 -13.41 1.29
N PHE A 14 2.29 -13.48 1.08
CA PHE A 14 2.97 -12.95 -0.10
C PHE A 14 3.56 -14.07 -0.95
N SER A 15 3.56 -13.87 -2.27
CA SER A 15 4.19 -14.77 -3.24
C SER A 15 4.79 -13.97 -4.39
N SER A 16 5.82 -14.52 -5.03
CA SER A 16 6.38 -13.99 -6.28
C SER A 16 5.44 -14.21 -7.47
N CYS A 17 4.63 -15.28 -7.43
CA CYS A 17 3.72 -15.68 -8.51
C CYS A 17 2.26 -15.36 -8.18
N SER A 18 1.48 -14.99 -9.20
CA SER A 18 0.02 -14.83 -9.09
C SER A 18 -0.75 -16.15 -9.30
N THR A 19 -0.12 -17.14 -9.92
CA THR A 19 -0.75 -18.40 -10.32
C THR A 19 -0.13 -19.58 -9.57
N GLY A 20 -0.83 -20.72 -9.63
CA GLY A 20 -0.39 -21.96 -9.00
C GLY A 20 -0.90 -22.14 -7.57
N LYS A 21 -0.45 -23.25 -6.96
CA LYS A 21 -0.82 -23.62 -5.60
C LYS A 21 -0.31 -22.58 -4.62
N TRP A 22 -1.18 -22.09 -3.76
CA TRP A 22 -0.82 -21.09 -2.76
C TRP A 22 -1.39 -21.49 -1.41
N THR A 23 -0.52 -21.90 -0.50
CA THR A 23 -0.85 -22.19 0.90
C THR A 23 -0.46 -21.03 1.81
N CYS A 24 -1.33 -20.70 2.77
CA CYS A 24 -1.02 -19.72 3.79
C CYS A 24 0.15 -20.21 4.66
N PRO A 25 1.23 -19.43 4.82
CA PRO A 25 2.40 -19.86 5.61
C PRO A 25 2.14 -19.86 7.12
N ILE A 26 1.04 -19.25 7.59
CA ILE A 26 0.72 -19.13 9.01
C ILE A 26 -0.18 -20.28 9.49
N CYS A 27 -1.21 -20.63 8.71
CA CYS A 27 -2.22 -21.60 9.13
C CYS A 27 -2.42 -22.77 8.15
N SER A 28 -1.55 -22.87 7.15
CA SER A 28 -1.55 -23.90 6.10
C SER A 28 -2.83 -24.00 5.27
N ASN A 29 -3.73 -23.02 5.37
CA ASN A 29 -4.96 -22.99 4.60
C ASN A 29 -4.68 -22.80 3.11
N ASP A 30 -5.45 -23.48 2.25
CA ASP A 30 -5.34 -23.34 0.81
C ASP A 30 -5.98 -22.02 0.33
N LEU A 31 -5.18 -21.16 -0.28
CA LEU A 31 -5.56 -19.88 -0.88
C LEU A 31 -5.57 -19.93 -2.40
N THR A 32 -5.37 -21.11 -3.02
CA THR A 32 -5.23 -21.26 -4.48
C THR A 32 -6.39 -20.64 -5.24
N LYS A 33 -7.63 -20.86 -4.76
CA LYS A 33 -8.85 -20.33 -5.38
C LYS A 33 -9.08 -18.82 -5.19
N MET A 34 -8.33 -18.17 -4.30
CA MET A 34 -8.46 -16.73 -4.06
C MET A 34 -7.74 -15.92 -5.13
N LYS A 35 -8.31 -14.78 -5.51
CA LYS A 35 -7.68 -13.84 -6.45
C LYS A 35 -6.52 -13.11 -5.74
N PRO A 36 -5.28 -13.18 -6.25
CA PRO A 36 -4.19 -12.38 -5.72
C PRO A 36 -4.31 -10.93 -6.17
N ILE A 37 -3.82 -10.03 -5.32
CA ILE A 37 -3.65 -8.61 -5.65
C ILE A 37 -2.16 -8.30 -5.74
N ARG A 38 -1.78 -7.35 -6.61
CA ARG A 38 -0.37 -6.90 -6.69
C ARG A 38 0.02 -6.28 -5.36
N ALA A 39 1.11 -6.77 -4.78
CA ALA A 39 1.74 -6.14 -3.62
C ALA A 39 2.55 -4.96 -4.14
N ILE A 40 1.94 -3.77 -4.11
CA ILE A 40 2.61 -2.51 -4.46
C ILE A 40 3.34 -2.03 -3.21
N HIS A 41 4.64 -1.82 -3.31
CA HIS A 41 5.37 -1.05 -2.31
C HIS A 41 5.10 0.42 -2.62
N GLN A 42 4.08 1.00 -2.00
CA GLN A 42 3.98 2.45 -1.96
C GLN A 42 4.98 2.92 -0.90
N PRO A 43 6.11 3.53 -1.29
CA PRO A 43 6.85 4.30 -0.31
C PRO A 43 5.86 5.33 0.24
N LYS A 44 5.71 5.39 1.57
CA LYS A 44 5.03 6.51 2.20
C LYS A 44 5.79 7.76 1.74
N ALA A 45 5.28 8.45 0.73
CA ALA A 45 5.78 9.76 0.40
C ALA A 45 5.70 10.54 1.70
N ASN A 46 6.83 11.05 2.16
CA ASN A 46 6.93 11.85 3.38
C ASN A 46 5.88 12.97 3.27
N LEU A 47 4.72 12.79 3.93
CA LEU A 47 3.60 13.74 3.85
C LEU A 47 4.04 15.13 4.36
N ASP A 48 5.12 15.15 5.15
CA ASP A 48 5.83 16.34 5.61
C ASP A 48 6.28 17.28 4.48
N ARG A 49 6.58 16.77 3.28
CA ARG A 49 6.95 17.62 2.13
C ARG A 49 5.76 18.27 1.44
N TYR A 50 4.56 17.68 1.53
CA TYR A 50 3.38 18.19 0.84
C TYR A 50 2.84 19.46 1.51
N VAL A 51 2.88 19.51 2.84
CA VAL A 51 2.37 20.66 3.63
C VAL A 51 3.16 21.96 3.37
N LYS A 52 4.45 21.88 2.98
CA LYS A 52 5.29 23.07 2.81
C LYS A 52 5.08 23.84 1.48
N LYS A 53 4.32 23.31 0.52
CA LYS A 53 4.09 23.98 -0.78
C LYS A 53 2.89 24.94 -0.78
N GLU A 54 1.89 24.76 0.08
CA GLU A 54 0.73 25.66 0.11
C GLU A 54 0.98 26.98 0.84
N SER A 55 1.95 27.03 1.76
CA SER A 55 2.21 28.22 2.59
C SER A 55 3.10 29.30 1.93
N ILE A 56 3.64 29.06 0.72
CA ILE A 56 4.50 30.04 0.01
C ILE A 56 3.72 30.85 -1.05
N SER A 57 2.49 30.47 -1.40
CA SER A 57 1.73 31.12 -2.49
C SER A 57 0.82 32.29 -2.09
N LYS A 58 0.72 32.63 -0.80
CA LYS A 58 -0.18 33.70 -0.32
C LYS A 58 0.52 34.56 0.74
N ASN A 59 1.22 35.59 0.27
CA ASN A 59 1.23 36.96 0.82
C ASN A 59 2.44 37.74 0.28
N SER A 60 2.30 38.20 -0.96
CA SER A 60 3.07 39.34 -1.49
C SER A 60 2.07 40.33 -2.06
N PHE A 61 1.34 41.01 -1.18
CA PHE A 61 0.81 42.35 -1.41
C PHE A 61 0.26 42.88 -0.08
N ASP A 62 1.02 43.73 0.61
CA ASP A 62 0.51 44.75 1.53
C ASP A 62 1.69 45.68 1.90
N LYS A 63 2.04 46.54 0.94
CA LYS A 63 2.72 47.82 1.18
C LYS A 63 2.15 48.80 0.16
N LEU A 64 1.25 49.66 0.63
CA LEU A 64 1.02 51.07 0.25
C LEU A 64 -0.47 51.44 0.47
N ALA A 65 -0.77 52.01 1.63
CA ALA A 65 -1.74 53.10 1.84
C ALA A 65 -1.50 53.69 3.23
#